data_AF-A0A2D7APA2-F1
#
_entry.id   AF-A0A2D7APA2-F1
#
_cell.length_a   1.000
_cell.length_b   1.000
_cell.length_c   1.000
_cell.angle_alpha   90.00
_cell.angle_beta   90.00
_cell.angle_gamma   90.00
#
_symmetry.space_group_name_H-M   'P 1'
#
loop_
_entity.id
_entity.type
_entity.pdbx_description
1 polymer ?
#
loop_
_entity_poly.entity_id
_entity_poly.type
_entity_poly.pdbx_seq_one_letter_code
_entity_poly.pdbx_strand_id
1 'polypeptide(L)'
;MIKSELKTYTNLKDLGSFLKKNRRLQNIKLEQVSKLLLIKKEILSKFENGEINIEKKSYLKGFLNSYIKFLKLENLCEYKISQTKKVSNLKKSNLQLESSGLKKNKYSSIIILLSLIAVSLIYLLWNKKTYLNLYFIGTHLN
;
A
#
# COMPACT_ATOMS: atom_id res chain seq x y z
N MET A 1 -23.25 -22.39 -13.32
CA MET A 1 -21.91 -21.76 -13.23
C MET A 1 -21.56 -21.26 -14.62
N ILE A 2 -21.83 -19.99 -14.92
CA ILE A 2 -21.58 -19.43 -16.26
C ILE A 2 -20.07 -19.28 -16.38
N LYS A 3 -19.43 -20.07 -17.25
CA LYS A 3 -18.05 -19.85 -17.69
C LYS A 3 -18.02 -18.47 -18.35
N SER A 4 -17.64 -17.43 -17.60
CA SER A 4 -17.32 -16.15 -18.20
C SER A 4 -16.05 -16.36 -19.01
N GLU A 5 -16.19 -16.50 -20.32
CA GLU A 5 -15.05 -16.57 -21.23
C GLU A 5 -14.23 -15.30 -21.07
N LEU A 6 -12.94 -15.48 -20.80
CA LEU A 6 -11.99 -14.39 -20.59
C LEU A 6 -11.80 -13.65 -21.92
N LYS A 7 -12.20 -12.37 -21.95
CA LYS A 7 -12.09 -11.54 -23.15
C LYS A 7 -10.67 -11.00 -23.28
N THR A 8 -9.98 -11.41 -24.34
CA THR A 8 -8.66 -10.86 -24.64
C THR A 8 -8.79 -9.64 -25.54
N TYR A 9 -8.16 -8.54 -25.16
CA TYR A 9 -8.10 -7.32 -25.94
C TYR A 9 -6.68 -7.08 -26.46
N THR A 10 -6.57 -6.83 -27.76
CA THR A 10 -5.33 -6.37 -28.41
C THR A 10 -5.36 -4.86 -28.65
N ASN A 11 -6.56 -4.29 -28.82
CA ASN A 11 -6.77 -2.87 -29.05
C ASN A 11 -7.23 -2.16 -27.76
N LEU A 12 -6.60 -1.02 -27.46
CA LEU A 12 -6.94 -0.20 -26.30
C LEU A 12 -8.30 0.50 -26.40
N LYS A 13 -8.78 0.80 -27.61
CA LYS A 13 -10.11 1.41 -27.77
C LYS A 13 -11.23 0.47 -27.35
N ASP A 14 -11.10 -0.81 -27.69
CA ASP A 14 -12.09 -1.82 -27.34
C ASP A 14 -12.06 -2.12 -25.84
N LEU A 15 -10.86 -2.24 -25.27
CA LEU A 15 -10.69 -2.36 -23.82
C LEU A 15 -11.26 -1.14 -23.10
N GLY A 16 -10.91 0.08 -23.54
CA GLY A 16 -11.38 1.32 -22.94
C GLY A 16 -12.90 1.43 -22.92
N SER A 17 -13.54 1.11 -24.05
CA SER A 17 -14.99 1.07 -24.17
C SER A 17 -15.62 0.03 -23.24
N PHE A 18 -14.99 -1.14 -23.11
CA PHE A 18 -15.41 -2.17 -22.16
C PHE A 18 -15.31 -1.72 -20.70
N LEU A 19 -14.20 -1.08 -20.30
CA LEU A 19 -14.02 -0.54 -18.95
C LEU A 19 -15.05 0.54 -18.64
N LYS A 20 -15.26 1.48 -19.57
CA LYS A 20 -16.26 2.54 -19.46
C LYS A 20 -17.67 2.01 -19.26
N LYS A 21 -18.04 0.99 -20.04
CA LYS A 21 -19.35 0.33 -19.93
C LYS A 21 -19.51 -0.31 -18.55
N ASN A 22 -18.54 -1.10 -18.09
CA ASN A 22 -18.60 -1.77 -16.80
C ASN A 22 -18.64 -0.78 -15.63
N ARG A 23 -17.83 0.29 -15.65
CA ARG A 23 -17.89 1.35 -14.63
C ARG A 23 -19.29 1.96 -14.57
N ARG A 24 -19.89 2.28 -15.71
CA ARG A 24 -21.25 2.86 -15.78
C ARG A 24 -22.31 1.89 -15.27
N LEU A 25 -22.19 0.59 -15.56
CA LEU A 25 -23.09 -0.44 -15.01
C LEU A 25 -23.03 -0.51 -13.49
N GLN A 26 -21.87 -0.22 -12.89
CA GLN A 26 -21.71 -0.13 -11.44
C GLN A 26 -22.13 1.23 -10.87
N ASN A 27 -22.63 2.16 -11.70
CA ASN A 27 -22.98 3.54 -11.33
C ASN A 27 -21.85 4.35 -10.68
N ILE A 28 -20.58 4.02 -11.00
CA ILE A 28 -19.42 4.70 -10.42
C ILE A 28 -19.01 5.89 -11.30
N LYS A 29 -18.81 7.07 -10.70
CA LYS A 29 -18.29 8.25 -11.40
C LYS A 29 -16.78 8.20 -11.53
N LEU A 30 -16.24 8.76 -12.62
CA LEU A 30 -14.79 8.75 -12.88
C LEU A 30 -14.01 9.52 -11.80
N GLU A 31 -14.60 10.56 -11.23
CA GLU A 31 -14.04 11.35 -10.11
C GLU A 31 -13.84 10.51 -8.85
N GLN A 32 -14.77 9.59 -8.57
CA GLN A 32 -14.68 8.71 -7.41
C GLN A 32 -13.53 7.72 -7.58
N VAL A 33 -13.41 7.11 -8.76
CA VAL A 33 -12.29 6.23 -9.10
C VAL A 33 -10.96 6.97 -8.97
N SER A 34 -10.91 8.21 -9.48
CA SER A 34 -9.70 9.05 -9.42
C SER A 34 -9.24 9.28 -7.98
N LYS A 35 -10.17 9.61 -7.08
CA LYS A 35 -9.87 9.82 -5.66
C LYS A 35 -9.42 8.53 -4.95
N LEU A 36 -10.09 7.42 -5.22
CA LEU A 36 -9.81 6.14 -4.55
C LEU A 36 -8.49 5.51 -5.03
N LEU A 37 -8.19 5.59 -6.33
CA LEU A 37 -6.96 5.02 -6.90
C LEU A 37 -5.78 5.99 -6.87
N LEU A 38 -6.00 7.26 -6.50
CA LEU A 38 -5.00 8.34 -6.58
C LEU A 38 -4.42 8.49 -8.01
N ILE A 39 -5.22 8.18 -9.02
CA ILE A 39 -4.87 8.34 -10.44
C ILE A 39 -5.62 9.57 -10.97
N LYS A 40 -4.91 10.46 -11.68
CA LYS A 40 -5.53 11.64 -12.29
C LYS A 40 -6.71 11.25 -13.19
N LYS A 41 -7.83 11.96 -13.07
CA LYS A 41 -9.04 11.75 -13.87
C LYS A 41 -8.75 11.73 -15.38
N GLU A 42 -7.86 12.61 -15.86
CA GLU A 42 -7.46 12.66 -17.28
C GLU A 42 -6.86 11.34 -17.76
N ILE A 43 -6.06 10.67 -16.93
CA ILE A 43 -5.44 9.38 -17.27
C ILE A 43 -6.53 8.30 -17.37
N LEU A 44 -7.46 8.25 -16.41
CA LEU A 44 -8.59 7.33 -16.45
C LEU A 44 -9.47 7.55 -17.67
N SER A 45 -9.73 8.81 -18.04
CA SER A 45 -10.48 9.15 -19.25
C SER A 45 -9.76 8.68 -20.50
N LYS A 46 -8.43 8.83 -20.57
CA LYS A 46 -7.63 8.35 -21.70
C LYS A 46 -7.62 6.83 -21.80
N PHE A 47 -7.67 6.10 -20.67
CA PHE A 47 -7.90 4.64 -20.70
C PHE A 47 -9.26 4.31 -21.31
N GLU A 48 -10.33 4.97 -20.86
CA GLU A 48 -11.70 4.72 -21.36
C GLU A 48 -11.88 5.07 -22.85
N ASN A 49 -11.14 6.05 -23.34
CA ASN A 49 -11.20 6.45 -24.75
C ASN A 49 -10.17 5.71 -25.64
N GLY A 50 -9.26 4.92 -25.04
CA GLY A 50 -8.19 4.24 -25.77
C GLY A 50 -7.15 5.18 -26.39
N GLU A 51 -7.01 6.40 -25.87
CA GLU A 51 -6.11 7.45 -26.38
C GLU A 51 -4.71 7.41 -25.75
N ILE A 52 -4.43 6.40 -24.94
CA ILE A 52 -3.22 6.31 -24.16
C ILE A 52 -2.23 5.34 -24.79
N ASN A 53 -0.97 5.74 -24.87
CA ASN A 53 0.10 4.85 -25.32
C ASN A 53 0.78 4.24 -24.09
N ILE A 54 0.40 2.99 -23.77
CA ILE A 54 0.92 2.25 -22.61
C ILE A 54 2.37 1.83 -22.81
N GLU A 55 2.80 1.60 -24.05
CA GLU A 55 4.15 1.14 -24.38
C GLU A 55 5.22 2.21 -24.06
N LYS A 56 4.88 3.49 -24.19
CA LYS A 56 5.81 4.59 -23.89
C LYS A 56 6.13 4.75 -22.41
N LYS A 57 5.24 4.31 -21.50
CA LYS A 57 5.31 4.63 -20.07
C LYS A 57 4.84 3.45 -19.23
N SER A 58 5.79 2.71 -18.66
CA SER A 58 5.53 1.48 -17.90
C SER A 58 4.54 1.64 -16.73
N TYR A 59 4.53 2.80 -16.07
CA TYR A 59 3.60 3.07 -14.96
C TYR A 59 2.12 3.03 -15.39
N LEU A 60 1.83 3.34 -16.67
CA LEU A 60 0.47 3.31 -17.20
C LEU A 60 -0.12 1.91 -17.21
N LYS A 61 0.72 0.89 -17.42
CA LYS A 61 0.30 -0.51 -17.30
C LYS A 61 -0.15 -0.83 -15.88
N GLY A 62 0.58 -0.35 -14.87
CA GLY A 62 0.21 -0.51 -13.46
C GLY A 62 -1.10 0.19 -13.11
N PHE A 63 -1.29 1.41 -13.62
CA PHE A 63 -2.55 2.16 -13.44
C PHE A 63 -3.73 1.49 -14.13
N LEU A 64 -3.57 0.99 -15.35
CA LEU A 64 -4.60 0.22 -16.05
C LEU A 64 -4.99 -1.03 -15.25
N ASN A 65 -4.00 -1.81 -14.79
CA ASN A 65 -4.25 -2.99 -13.99
C ASN A 65 -4.97 -2.66 -12.68
N SER A 66 -4.58 -1.58 -12.02
CA SER A 66 -5.25 -1.10 -10.79
C SER A 66 -6.71 -0.73 -11.07
N TYR A 67 -6.99 -0.13 -12.24
CA TYR A 67 -8.35 0.21 -12.64
C TYR A 67 -9.21 -1.02 -12.96
N ILE A 68 -8.65 -2.00 -13.69
CA ILE A 68 -9.31 -3.30 -13.95
C ILE A 68 -9.63 -4.00 -12.63
N LYS A 69 -8.68 -4.01 -11.70
CA LYS A 69 -8.84 -4.58 -10.36
C LYS A 69 -9.94 -3.90 -9.56
N PHE A 70 -9.96 -2.57 -9.59
CA PHE A 70 -10.98 -1.77 -8.92
C PHE A 70 -12.40 -2.10 -9.41
N LEU A 71 -12.57 -2.31 -10.72
CA LEU A 71 -13.85 -2.69 -11.32
C LEU A 71 -14.19 -4.18 -11.17
N LYS A 72 -13.31 -4.99 -10.55
CA LYS A 72 -13.44 -6.45 -10.39
C LYS A 72 -13.53 -7.21 -11.72
N LEU A 73 -12.73 -6.79 -12.71
CA LEU A 73 -12.75 -7.33 -14.07
C LEU A 73 -11.53 -8.22 -14.39
N GLU A 74 -10.71 -8.58 -13.39
CA GLU A 74 -9.45 -9.31 -13.57
C GLU A 74 -9.64 -10.67 -14.25
N ASN A 75 -10.77 -11.32 -13.99
CA ASN A 75 -11.12 -12.63 -14.57
C ASN A 75 -11.95 -12.50 -15.86
N LEU A 76 -12.31 -11.28 -16.26
CA LEU A 76 -13.21 -11.02 -17.38
C LEU A 76 -12.47 -10.42 -18.59
N CYS A 77 -11.38 -9.70 -18.35
CA CYS A 77 -10.58 -9.12 -19.41
C CYS A 77 -9.08 -9.25 -19.18
N GLU A 78 -8.35 -9.50 -20.27
CA GLU A 78 -6.89 -9.42 -20.30
C GLU A 78 -6.46 -8.53 -21.47
N TYR A 79 -5.49 -7.65 -21.23
CA TYR A 79 -4.90 -6.80 -22.27
C TYR A 79 -3.53 -7.34 -22.67
N LYS A 80 -3.40 -7.83 -23.91
CA LYS A 80 -2.14 -8.33 -24.45
C LYS A 80 -1.38 -7.19 -25.12
N ILE A 81 -0.28 -6.77 -24.48
CA ILE A 81 0.68 -5.82 -25.05
C ILE A 81 1.62 -6.59 -25.97
N SER A 82 1.63 -6.27 -27.26
CA SER A 82 2.35 -7.01 -28.31
C SER A 82 3.87 -6.91 -28.26
N GLN A 83 4.48 -6.24 -27.28
CA GLN A 83 5.94 -6.11 -27.20
C GLN A 83 6.47 -6.27 -25.78
N THR A 84 6.86 -7.50 -25.44
CA THR A 84 7.98 -7.69 -24.54
C THR A 84 9.25 -7.55 -25.38
N LYS A 85 9.87 -6.37 -25.41
CA LYS A 85 11.33 -6.38 -25.52
C LYS A 85 11.80 -7.25 -24.37
N LYS A 86 12.22 -8.48 -24.67
CA LYS A 86 12.84 -9.39 -23.71
C LYS A 86 13.99 -8.58 -23.13
N VAL A 87 13.83 -8.10 -21.89
CA VAL A 87 14.90 -7.41 -21.20
C VAL A 87 15.90 -8.51 -20.89
N SER A 88 16.82 -8.73 -21.82
CA SER A 88 17.99 -9.57 -21.62
C SER A 88 18.69 -9.04 -20.37
N ASN A 89 18.75 -9.89 -19.35
CA ASN A 89 19.51 -9.68 -18.14
C ASN A 89 19.20 -8.38 -17.39
N LEU A 90 18.01 -8.29 -16.79
CA LEU A 90 17.92 -7.56 -15.52
C LEU A 90 18.71 -8.36 -14.47
N LYS A 91 20.03 -8.14 -14.43
CA LYS A 91 20.85 -8.45 -13.25
C LYS A 91 20.10 -7.85 -12.08
N LYS A 92 19.54 -8.71 -11.21
CA LYS A 92 18.76 -8.40 -10.00
C LYS A 92 19.27 -7.12 -9.36
N SER A 93 18.76 -5.98 -9.81
CA SER A 93 19.13 -4.70 -9.24
C SER A 93 18.41 -4.66 -7.91
N ASN A 94 19.12 -4.20 -6.89
CA ASN A 94 18.65 -4.07 -5.52
C ASN A 94 17.53 -3.01 -5.40
N LEU A 95 16.45 -3.16 -6.16
CA LEU A 95 15.22 -2.40 -6.01
C LEU A 95 14.52 -2.94 -4.77
N GLN A 96 15.04 -2.54 -3.62
CA GLN A 96 14.25 -2.50 -2.39
C GLN A 96 13.22 -1.40 -2.60
N LEU A 97 11.96 -1.79 -2.70
CA LEU A 97 10.87 -0.86 -2.43
C LEU A 97 11.16 -0.31 -1.03
N GLU A 98 11.32 1.00 -0.89
CA GLU A 98 11.23 1.65 0.41
C GLU A 98 9.81 1.42 0.92
N SER A 99 9.60 0.27 1.57
CA SER A 99 8.65 0.22 2.66
C SER A 99 9.04 1.38 3.55
N SER A 100 8.10 2.26 3.88
CA SER A 100 8.22 3.18 5.00
C SER A 100 8.36 2.36 6.28
N GLY A 101 9.50 1.69 6.43
CA GLY A 101 9.93 1.04 7.63
C GLY A 101 10.17 2.19 8.58
N LEU A 102 9.19 2.42 9.45
CA LEU A 102 9.43 3.07 10.73
C LEU A 102 10.78 2.52 11.21
N LYS A 103 11.81 3.36 11.23
CA LYS A 103 13.16 2.98 11.65
C LYS A 103 13.03 2.44 13.07
N LYS A 104 12.87 1.13 13.19
CA LYS A 104 12.87 0.42 14.47
C LYS A 104 14.29 0.54 14.98
N ASN A 105 14.53 1.57 15.79
CA ASN A 105 15.80 1.75 16.44
C ASN A 105 16.04 0.52 17.32
N LYS A 106 17.19 -0.15 17.16
CA LYS A 106 17.49 -1.44 17.83
C LYS A 106 17.36 -1.36 19.35
N TYR A 107 17.42 -0.15 19.91
CA TYR A 107 17.36 0.14 21.34
C TYR A 107 16.01 0.68 21.82
N SER A 108 14.97 0.69 20.98
CA SER A 108 13.64 1.22 21.33
C SER A 108 13.08 0.60 22.62
N SER A 109 13.18 -0.73 22.76
CA SER A 109 12.71 -1.44 23.96
C SER A 109 13.55 -1.14 25.20
N ILE A 110 14.85 -0.91 25.03
CA ILE A 110 15.78 -0.58 26.13
C ILE A 110 15.51 0.82 26.66
N ILE A 111 15.22 1.77 25.77
CA ILE A 111 14.86 3.15 26.14
C ILE A 111 13.56 3.17 26.94
N ILE A 112 12.57 2.37 26.55
CA ILE A 112 11.31 2.22 27.27
C ILE A 112 11.54 1.64 28.67
N LEU A 113 12.38 0.61 28.78
CA LEU A 113 12.75 0.00 30.07
C LEU A 113 13.46 1.00 31.00
N LEU A 114 14.42 1.75 30.46
CA LEU A 114 15.19 2.73 31.22
C LEU A 114 14.29 3.86 31.76
N SER A 115 13.31 4.28 30.96
CA SER A 115 12.32 5.28 31.35
C SER A 115 11.45 4.82 32.53
N LEU A 116 10.99 3.56 32.52
CA LEU A 116 10.20 2.99 33.62
C LEU A 116 11.00 2.91 34.94
N ILE A 117 12.27 2.54 34.85
CA ILE A 117 13.17 2.48 36.02
C ILE A 117 13.40 3.87 36.60
N ALA A 118 13.67 4.86 35.75
CA ALA A 118 13.89 6.24 36.18
C ALA A 118 12.66 6.82 36.90
N VAL A 119 11.46 6.63 36.36
CA VAL A 119 10.20 7.09 37.00
C VAL A 119 10.00 6.43 38.37
N SER A 120 10.30 5.13 38.48
CA SER A 120 10.18 4.38 39.74
C SER A 120 11.15 4.90 40.81
N LEU A 121 12.39 5.20 40.43
CA LEU A 121 13.40 5.77 41.34
C LEU A 121 13.03 7.18 41.80
N ILE A 122 12.54 8.02 40.88
CA ILE A 122 12.08 9.37 41.20
C ILE A 122 10.92 9.31 42.19
N TYR A 123 9.94 8.44 41.96
CA TYR A 123 8.82 8.25 42.89
C TYR A 123 9.28 7.82 44.29
N LEU A 124 10.22 6.88 44.35
CA LEU A 124 10.76 6.36 45.60
C LEU A 124 11.52 7.44 46.39
N LEU A 125 12.32 8.25 45.70
CA LEU A 125 13.10 9.34 46.31
C LEU A 125 12.24 10.57 46.68
N TRP A 126 11.15 10.83 45.96
CA TRP A 126 10.29 11.99 46.21
C TRP A 126 9.42 11.82 47.46
N ASN A 127 8.97 10.60 47.76
CA ASN A 127 8.04 10.37 48.86
C ASN A 127 8.77 10.03 50.17
N LYS A 128 8.92 11.02 51.07
CA LYS A 128 9.50 10.84 52.42
C LYS A 128 8.85 9.71 53.22
N LYS A 129 7.54 9.46 53.03
CA LYS A 129 6.83 8.36 53.68
C LYS A 129 7.26 6.99 53.16
N THR A 130 7.56 6.87 51.86
CA THR A 130 8.05 5.61 51.27
C THR A 130 9.42 5.24 51.83
N TYR A 131 10.32 6.22 52.00
CA TYR A 131 11.64 6.00 52.60
C TYR A 131 11.52 5.47 54.04
N LEU A 132 10.67 6.10 54.87
CA LEU A 132 10.45 5.67 56.25
C LEU A 132 9.86 4.26 56.32
N ASN A 133 8.93 3.91 55.43
CA ASN A 133 8.34 2.58 55.37
C ASN A 133 9.38 1.51 54.97
N LEU A 134 10.23 1.82 53.99
CA LEU A 134 11.30 0.91 53.54
C LEU A 134 12.36 0.70 54.63
N TYR A 135 12.72 1.77 55.35
CA TYR A 135 13.63 1.71 56.49
C TYR A 135 13.07 0.82 57.62
N PHE A 136 11.80 0.99 57.97
CA PHE A 136 11.14 0.21 59.03
C PHE A 136 11.07 -1.29 58.71
N ILE A 137 10.87 -1.64 57.43
CA ILE A 137 10.91 -3.03 56.95
C ILE A 137 12.32 -3.60 57.09
N GLY A 138 13.36 -2.84 56.71
CA GLY A 138 14.75 -3.27 56.84
C GLY A 138 15.19 -3.51 58.29
N THR A 139 14.68 -2.69 59.23
CA THR A 139 14.96 -2.86 60.66
C THR A 139 14.19 -4.01 61.32
N HIS A 140 13.14 -4.54 60.68
CA HIS A 140 12.39 -5.69 61.18
C HIS A 140 12.92 -7.05 60.66
N LEU A 141 13.78 -7.02 59.65
CA LEU A 141 14.39 -8.20 59.02
C LEU A 141 15.80 -8.50 59.53
N ASN A 142 16.32 -7.66 60.45
CA ASN A 142 17.63 -7.78 61.10
C ASN A 142 17.43 -7.98 62.60
#